data_AF-A0A6J6I225-F1
#
_entry.id   AF-A0A6J6I225-F1
#
_cell.length_a   1.000
_cell.length_b   1.000
_cell.length_c   1.000
_cell.angle_alpha   90.00
_cell.angle_beta   90.00
_cell.angle_gamma   90.00
#
_symmetry.space_group_name_H-M   'P 1'
#
loop_
_entity.id
_entity.type
_entity.pdbx_description
1 polymer ?
#
loop_
_entity_poly.entity_id
_entity_poly.type
_entity_poly.pdbx_seq_one_letter_code
_entity_poly.pdbx_strand_id
1 'polypeptide(L)'
;MLATPILAFSLFNAFNMLSHMQQFVNTSVSNGPFHFTAHVLFVVTALIMWLPVCGPWPELRLSIPGQMVYLFAQSILPTLPAAWLWLSHSPVYDAYDQPIRLWGITVMDDQAAAGLIMKVIEAAYLWGIIGVLFFRWAARHHNADREGLYLTERQILEWEEGERGGLDGSPVDAPRTAPPS
;
A
#
# COMPACT_ATOMS: atom_id res chain seq x y z
N MET A 1 2.49 -6.01 18.54
CA MET A 1 3.79 -5.32 18.39
C MET A 1 4.24 -5.17 16.94
N LEU A 2 4.04 -6.17 16.05
CA LEU A 2 4.35 -6.05 14.60
C LEU A 2 3.36 -5.21 13.77
N ALA A 3 2.13 -5.00 14.28
CA ALA A 3 1.06 -4.29 13.58
C ALA A 3 1.02 -2.77 13.84
N THR A 4 2.08 -2.16 14.40
CA THR A 4 2.13 -0.70 14.42
C THR A 4 2.35 -0.21 12.98
N PRO A 5 1.55 0.76 12.49
CA PRO A 5 1.60 1.17 11.08
C PRO A 5 3.01 1.53 10.61
N ILE A 6 3.79 2.20 11.46
CA ILE A 6 5.17 2.60 11.19
C ILE A 6 6.08 1.39 10.98
N LEU A 7 5.94 0.34 11.80
CA LEU A 7 6.75 -0.87 11.67
C LEU A 7 6.35 -1.66 10.42
N ALA A 8 5.05 -1.79 10.16
CA ALA A 8 4.54 -2.44 8.95
C ALA A 8 5.04 -1.73 7.67
N PHE A 9 5.00 -0.40 7.66
CA PHE A 9 5.56 0.44 6.60
C PHE A 9 7.07 0.20 6.44
N SER A 10 7.81 0.26 7.55
CA SER A 10 9.27 0.16 7.53
C SER A 10 9.73 -1.21 7.05
N LEU A 11 9.10 -2.29 7.52
CA LEU A 11 9.44 -3.66 7.13
C LEU A 11 9.25 -3.88 5.64
N PHE A 12 8.09 -3.51 5.10
CA PHE A 12 7.80 -3.69 3.68
C PHE A 12 8.71 -2.83 2.81
N ASN A 13 8.91 -1.55 3.15
CA ASN A 13 9.76 -0.66 2.34
C ASN A 13 11.24 -1.03 2.42
N ALA A 14 11.73 -1.48 3.58
CA ALA A 14 13.10 -1.97 3.72
C ALA A 14 13.33 -3.22 2.85
N PHE A 15 12.40 -4.17 2.89
CA PHE A 15 12.49 -5.38 2.06
C PHE A 15 12.34 -5.05 0.57
N ASN A 16 11.41 -4.14 0.22
CA ASN A 16 11.25 -3.65 -1.14
C ASN A 16 12.56 -3.02 -1.65
N MET A 17 13.25 -2.22 -0.85
CA MET A 17 14.54 -1.65 -1.25
C MET A 17 15.61 -2.72 -1.44
N LEU A 18 15.74 -3.63 -0.47
CA LEU A 18 16.70 -4.74 -0.53
C LEU A 18 16.50 -5.59 -1.78
N SER A 19 15.26 -5.86 -2.14
CA SER A 19 14.93 -6.71 -3.29
C SER A 19 15.37 -6.15 -4.65
N HIS A 20 15.56 -4.84 -4.75
CA HIS A 20 15.99 -4.17 -5.98
C HIS A 20 17.51 -3.96 -6.04
N MET A 21 18.25 -4.31 -4.98
CA MET A 21 19.70 -4.29 -5.00
C MET A 21 20.26 -5.32 -5.98
N GLN A 22 21.32 -4.96 -6.68
CA GLN A 22 21.93 -5.78 -7.74
C GLN A 22 22.27 -7.19 -7.24
N GLN A 23 22.92 -7.29 -6.07
CA GLN A 23 23.31 -8.57 -5.48
C GLN A 23 22.09 -9.44 -5.17
N PHE A 24 21.00 -8.84 -4.69
CA PHE A 24 19.79 -9.56 -4.35
C PHE A 24 19.14 -10.15 -5.61
N VAL A 25 18.96 -9.34 -6.65
CA VAL A 25 18.34 -9.76 -7.91
C VAL A 25 19.19 -10.84 -8.59
N ASN A 26 20.50 -10.62 -8.75
CA ASN A 26 21.38 -11.58 -9.41
C ASN A 26 21.45 -12.92 -8.65
N THR A 27 21.43 -12.89 -7.31
CA THR A 27 21.37 -14.12 -6.50
C THR A 27 20.03 -14.82 -6.65
N SER A 28 18.93 -14.07 -6.69
CA SER A 28 17.58 -14.60 -6.87
C SER A 28 17.42 -15.32 -8.21
N VAL A 29 17.94 -14.76 -9.30
CA VAL A 29 17.85 -15.39 -10.63
C VAL A 29 18.65 -16.71 -10.69
N SER A 30 19.77 -16.80 -9.96
CA SER A 30 20.66 -17.97 -9.99
C SER A 30 20.38 -19.02 -8.92
N ASN A 31 19.55 -18.72 -7.91
CA ASN A 31 19.28 -19.60 -6.77
C ASN A 31 17.77 -19.75 -6.51
N GLY A 32 17.19 -20.87 -6.94
CA GLY A 32 15.75 -21.16 -6.82
C GLY A 32 15.20 -21.10 -5.39
N PRO A 33 15.81 -21.79 -4.39
CA PRO A 33 15.40 -21.68 -3.00
C PRO A 33 15.44 -20.25 -2.44
N PHE A 34 16.46 -19.47 -2.80
CA PHE A 34 16.54 -18.06 -2.41
C PHE A 34 15.41 -17.24 -3.04
N HIS A 35 15.16 -17.40 -4.34
CA HIS A 35 14.06 -16.76 -5.05
C HIS A 35 12.70 -17.06 -4.42
N PHE A 36 12.41 -18.34 -4.14
CA PHE A 36 11.16 -18.74 -3.49
C PHE A 36 11.01 -18.10 -2.10
N THR A 37 12.08 -18.13 -1.30
CA THR A 37 12.08 -17.52 0.03
C THR A 37 11.85 -16.01 -0.04
N ALA A 38 12.48 -15.33 -1.00
CA ALA A 38 12.29 -13.90 -1.23
C ALA A 38 10.82 -13.57 -1.57
N HIS A 39 10.17 -14.36 -2.42
CA HIS A 39 8.75 -14.20 -2.73
C HIS A 39 7.85 -14.41 -1.50
N VAL A 40 8.11 -15.44 -0.70
CA VAL A 40 7.34 -15.69 0.54
C VAL A 40 7.49 -14.50 1.50
N LEU A 41 8.70 -13.98 1.68
CA LEU A 41 8.94 -12.79 2.51
C LEU A 41 8.24 -11.54 1.97
N PHE A 42 8.20 -11.38 0.64
CA PHE A 42 7.45 -10.30 0.00
C PHE A 42 5.96 -10.38 0.30
N VAL A 43 5.36 -11.56 0.16
CA VAL A 43 3.94 -11.77 0.45
C VAL A 43 3.66 -11.50 1.92
N VAL A 44 4.47 -12.03 2.83
CA VAL A 44 4.29 -11.83 4.28
C VAL A 44 4.39 -10.35 4.65
N THR A 45 5.43 -9.65 4.18
CA THR A 45 5.61 -8.22 4.48
C THR A 45 4.52 -7.36 3.84
N ALA A 46 4.03 -7.72 2.64
CA ALA A 46 2.90 -7.05 2.00
C ALA A 46 1.62 -7.22 2.83
N LEU A 47 1.32 -8.44 3.29
CA LEU A 47 0.16 -8.68 4.14
C LEU A 47 0.22 -7.85 5.43
N ILE A 48 1.39 -7.77 6.07
CA ILE A 48 1.61 -6.94 7.26
C ILE A 48 1.40 -5.44 6.94
N MET A 49 1.93 -4.97 5.81
CA MET A 49 1.78 -3.58 5.35
C MET A 49 0.31 -3.18 5.09
N TRP A 50 -0.52 -4.12 4.62
CA TRP A 50 -1.94 -3.88 4.38
C TRP A 50 -2.83 -3.99 5.64
N LEU A 51 -2.33 -4.55 6.75
CA LEU A 51 -3.11 -4.67 8.00
C LEU A 51 -3.71 -3.34 8.48
N PRO A 52 -2.98 -2.22 8.53
CA PRO A 52 -3.51 -0.94 8.98
C PRO A 52 -4.54 -0.32 8.04
N VAL A 53 -4.76 -0.87 6.85
CA VAL A 53 -5.70 -0.33 5.85
C VAL A 53 -6.93 -1.22 5.73
N CYS A 54 -6.72 -2.52 5.47
CA CYS A 54 -7.80 -3.47 5.20
C CYS A 54 -7.64 -4.82 5.92
N GLY A 55 -6.82 -4.88 6.97
CA GLY A 55 -6.62 -6.11 7.75
C GLY A 55 -7.92 -6.65 8.37
N PRO A 56 -8.02 -7.95 8.69
CA PRO A 56 -9.27 -8.54 9.18
C PRO A 56 -9.71 -8.00 10.55
N TRP A 57 -8.78 -7.47 11.34
CA TRP A 57 -9.00 -6.89 12.67
C TRP A 57 -9.16 -5.37 12.59
N PRO A 58 -10.38 -4.83 12.80
CA PRO A 58 -10.63 -3.41 12.64
C PRO A 58 -9.90 -2.55 13.67
N GLU A 59 -9.60 -3.08 14.86
CA GLU A 59 -8.81 -2.42 15.89
C GLU A 59 -7.35 -2.13 15.49
N LEU A 60 -6.85 -2.80 14.45
CA LEU A 60 -5.52 -2.55 13.89
C LEU A 60 -5.55 -1.56 12.72
N ARG A 61 -6.74 -1.19 12.23
CA ARG A 61 -6.88 -0.28 11.09
C ARG A 61 -6.73 1.18 11.53
N LEU A 62 -6.08 1.95 10.69
CA LEU A 62 -6.03 3.40 10.80
C LEU A 62 -7.42 3.99 10.49
N SER A 63 -7.66 5.21 10.98
CA SER A 63 -8.78 6.01 10.52
C SER A 63 -8.66 6.31 9.03
N ILE A 64 -9.77 6.68 8.36
CA ILE A 64 -9.75 6.93 6.91
C ILE A 64 -8.70 7.99 6.52
N PRO A 65 -8.59 9.14 7.20
CA PRO A 65 -7.50 10.09 6.97
C PRO A 65 -6.11 9.49 7.23
N GLY A 66 -5.96 8.71 8.30
CA GLY A 66 -4.72 7.99 8.60
C GLY A 66 -4.31 7.00 7.49
N GLN A 67 -5.26 6.25 6.93
CA GLN A 67 -5.04 5.35 5.79
C GLN A 67 -4.59 6.12 4.55
N MET A 68 -5.19 7.28 4.26
CA MET A 68 -4.76 8.12 3.13
C MET A 68 -3.33 8.61 3.29
N VAL A 69 -2.94 9.11 4.47
CA VAL A 69 -1.56 9.55 4.75
C VAL A 69 -0.59 8.37 4.66
N TYR A 70 -0.98 7.22 5.20
CA TYR A 70 -0.18 6.00 5.15
C TYR A 70 0.09 5.53 3.73
N LEU A 71 -0.94 5.41 2.89
CA LEU A 71 -0.83 5.00 1.49
C LEU A 71 -0.11 6.05 0.65
N PHE A 72 -0.28 7.33 0.96
CA PHE A 72 0.48 8.41 0.31
C PHE A 72 1.97 8.25 0.59
N ALA A 73 2.37 8.07 1.85
CA ALA A 73 3.76 7.79 2.20
C ALA A 73 4.28 6.51 1.53
N GLN A 74 3.41 5.48 1.42
CA GLN A 74 3.73 4.21 0.78
C GLN A 74 4.05 4.38 -0.71
N SER A 75 3.48 5.38 -1.36
CA SER A 75 3.76 5.70 -2.78
C SER A 75 5.09 6.42 -3.02
N ILE A 76 5.78 6.89 -1.97
CA ILE A 76 7.00 7.70 -2.10
C ILE A 76 8.24 6.82 -2.15
N LEU A 77 8.42 5.93 -1.16
CA LEU A 77 9.65 5.16 -0.97
C LEU A 77 10.02 4.24 -2.16
N PRO A 78 9.07 3.50 -2.75
CA PRO A 78 9.33 2.68 -3.94
C PRO A 78 9.71 3.47 -5.20
N THR A 79 9.57 4.81 -5.18
CA THR A 79 10.05 5.66 -6.27
C THR A 79 11.56 5.58 -6.45
N LEU A 80 12.31 5.33 -5.38
CA LEU A 80 13.78 5.28 -5.45
C LEU A 80 14.29 4.15 -6.36
N PRO A 81 13.90 2.86 -6.19
CA PRO A 81 14.31 1.82 -7.12
C PRO A 81 13.77 2.04 -8.53
N ALA A 82 12.54 2.57 -8.69
CA ALA A 82 11.99 2.88 -10.01
C ALA A 82 12.82 3.92 -10.75
N ALA A 83 13.14 5.03 -10.08
CA ALA A 83 13.98 6.09 -10.63
C ALA A 83 15.40 5.60 -10.91
N TRP A 84 15.94 4.72 -10.06
CA TRP A 84 17.24 4.11 -10.28
C TRP A 84 17.28 3.31 -11.58
N LEU A 85 16.29 2.44 -11.83
CA LEU A 85 16.21 1.66 -13.06
C LEU A 85 16.05 2.56 -14.30
N TRP A 86 15.23 3.60 -14.19
CA TRP A 86 14.97 4.55 -15.27
C TRP A 86 16.17 5.44 -15.63
N LEU A 87 16.89 5.93 -14.62
CA LEU A 87 17.98 6.91 -14.80
C LEU A 87 19.37 6.28 -14.97
N SER A 88 19.51 4.96 -14.77
CA SER A 88 20.80 4.29 -14.91
C SER A 88 21.31 4.33 -16.35
N HIS A 89 22.61 4.61 -16.50
CA HIS A 89 23.28 4.67 -17.82
C HIS A 89 23.88 3.32 -18.27
N SER A 90 23.84 2.31 -17.41
CA SER A 90 24.27 0.95 -17.69
C SER A 90 23.21 -0.05 -17.22
N PRO A 91 23.23 -1.30 -17.73
CA PRO A 91 22.41 -2.37 -17.16
C PRO A 91 22.66 -2.48 -15.65
N VAL A 92 21.60 -2.50 -14.86
CA VAL A 92 21.67 -2.59 -13.40
C VAL A 92 21.82 -4.04 -12.97
N TYR A 93 21.32 -4.99 -13.76
CA TYR A 93 21.30 -6.40 -13.41
C TYR A 93 21.99 -7.22 -14.49
N ASP A 94 23.19 -7.72 -14.17
CA ASP A 94 24.00 -8.55 -15.07
C ASP A 94 23.23 -9.78 -15.59
N ALA A 95 22.32 -10.33 -14.79
CA ALA A 95 21.47 -11.46 -15.18
C ALA A 95 20.64 -11.18 -16.45
N TYR A 96 20.27 -9.92 -16.70
CA TYR A 96 19.44 -9.51 -17.83
C TYR A 96 20.24 -8.94 -19.01
N ASP A 97 21.57 -8.81 -18.90
CA ASP A 97 22.45 -8.41 -20.01
C ASP A 97 22.77 -9.61 -20.92
N GLN A 98 21.76 -10.07 -21.65
CA GLN A 98 21.85 -11.26 -22.50
C GLN A 98 21.99 -10.89 -23.99
N PRO A 99 22.76 -11.67 -24.78
CA PRO A 99 23.01 -11.39 -26.19
C PRO A 99 21.77 -11.63 -27.08
N ILE A 100 20.88 -12.54 -26.69
CA ILE A 100 19.64 -12.84 -27.41
C ILE A 100 18.52 -11.99 -26.81
N ARG A 101 17.95 -11.09 -27.64
CA ARG A 101 16.96 -10.10 -27.20
C ARG A 101 15.58 -10.42 -27.74
N LEU A 102 14.58 -10.34 -26.87
CA LEU A 102 13.19 -10.44 -27.27
C LEU A 102 12.77 -9.14 -27.97
N TRP A 103 12.11 -9.24 -29.13
CA TRP A 103 11.50 -8.11 -29.84
C TRP A 103 12.46 -6.98 -30.28
N GLY A 104 13.77 -7.20 -30.26
CA GLY A 104 14.78 -6.20 -30.64
C GLY A 104 14.92 -5.02 -29.66
N ILE A 105 14.28 -5.09 -28.49
CA ILE A 105 14.35 -4.05 -27.44
C ILE A 105 15.75 -4.10 -26.80
N THR A 106 16.36 -2.95 -26.55
CA THR A 106 17.66 -2.90 -25.88
C THR A 106 17.51 -3.12 -24.37
N VAL A 107 18.55 -3.64 -23.71
CA VAL A 107 18.55 -3.86 -22.25
C VAL A 107 18.28 -2.55 -21.50
N MET A 108 18.78 -1.43 -22.03
CA MET A 108 18.55 -0.10 -21.45
C MET A 108 17.10 0.34 -21.58
N ASP A 109 16.49 0.15 -22.76
CA ASP A 109 15.09 0.52 -22.99
C ASP A 109 14.13 -0.34 -22.15
N ASP A 110 14.41 -1.64 -22.05
CA ASP A 110 13.61 -2.59 -21.25
C ASP A 110 13.67 -2.23 -19.75
N GLN A 111 14.87 -1.97 -19.23
CA GLN A 111 15.04 -1.55 -17.83
C GLN A 111 14.37 -0.20 -17.54
N ALA A 112 14.52 0.77 -18.44
CA ALA A 112 13.89 2.07 -18.30
C ALA A 112 12.37 1.96 -18.31
N ALA A 113 11.82 1.12 -19.21
CA ALA A 113 10.41 0.80 -19.23
C ALA A 113 9.97 0.08 -17.94
N ALA A 114 10.74 -0.87 -17.42
CA ALA A 114 10.44 -1.57 -16.17
C ALA A 114 10.33 -0.59 -14.99
N GLY A 115 11.28 0.34 -14.84
CA GLY A 115 11.23 1.38 -13.81
C GLY A 115 10.00 2.28 -13.94
N LEU A 116 9.67 2.72 -15.16
CA LEU A 116 8.51 3.57 -15.42
C LEU A 116 7.19 2.84 -15.17
N ILE A 117 7.05 1.61 -15.67
CA ILE A 117 5.86 0.77 -15.50
C ILE A 117 5.62 0.49 -14.03
N MET A 118 6.66 0.09 -13.29
CA MET A 118 6.60 -0.13 -11.85
C MET A 118 6.03 1.09 -11.14
N LYS A 119 6.56 2.28 -11.44
CA LYS A 119 6.10 3.52 -10.80
C LYS A 119 4.67 3.88 -11.15
N VAL A 120 4.30 3.81 -12.43
CA VAL A 120 2.98 4.27 -12.91
C VAL A 120 1.88 3.36 -12.40
N ILE A 121 2.07 2.03 -12.47
CA ILE A 121 1.06 1.07 -12.01
C ILE A 121 0.87 1.20 -10.49
N GLU A 122 1.95 1.25 -9.73
CA GLU A 122 1.90 1.44 -8.28
C GLU A 122 1.17 2.74 -7.91
N ALA A 123 1.57 3.85 -8.54
CA ALA A 123 0.95 5.15 -8.29
C ALA A 123 -0.54 5.13 -8.62
N ALA A 124 -0.93 4.63 -9.80
CA ALA A 124 -2.32 4.54 -10.20
C ALA A 124 -3.15 3.71 -9.19
N TYR A 125 -2.60 2.59 -8.73
CA TYR A 125 -3.27 1.73 -7.76
C TYR A 125 -3.46 2.40 -6.39
N LEU A 126 -2.38 2.92 -5.79
CA LEU A 126 -2.45 3.54 -4.45
C LEU A 126 -3.26 4.84 -4.47
N TRP A 127 -3.08 5.69 -5.48
CA TRP A 127 -3.84 6.94 -5.60
C TRP A 127 -5.31 6.70 -5.94
N GLY A 128 -5.64 5.63 -6.67
CA GLY A 128 -7.02 5.19 -6.87
C GLY A 128 -7.70 4.87 -5.55
N ILE A 129 -7.04 4.11 -4.67
CA ILE A 129 -7.55 3.78 -3.33
C ILE A 129 -7.70 5.05 -2.48
N ILE A 130 -6.69 5.93 -2.47
CA ILE A 130 -6.75 7.21 -1.75
C ILE A 130 -7.93 8.04 -2.25
N GLY A 131 -8.17 8.11 -3.56
CA GLY A 131 -9.33 8.80 -4.13
C GLY A 131 -10.66 8.24 -3.62
N VAL A 132 -10.82 6.91 -3.61
CA VAL A 132 -12.01 6.25 -3.05
C VAL A 132 -12.19 6.56 -1.56
N LEU A 133 -11.11 6.48 -0.78
CA LEU A 133 -11.13 6.80 0.66
C LEU A 133 -11.50 8.27 0.90
N PHE A 134 -10.98 9.19 0.09
CA PHE A 134 -11.28 10.61 0.16
C PHE A 134 -12.77 10.88 -0.08
N PHE A 135 -13.34 10.35 -1.17
CA PHE A 135 -14.76 10.55 -1.47
C PHE A 135 -15.67 9.93 -0.40
N ARG A 136 -15.30 8.75 0.13
CA ARG A 136 -16.02 8.13 1.25
C ARG A 136 -15.99 9.00 2.51
N TRP A 137 -14.82 9.52 2.85
CA TRP A 137 -14.63 10.39 4.00
C TRP A 137 -15.40 11.71 3.86
N ALA A 138 -15.34 12.34 2.68
CA ALA A 138 -16.02 13.60 2.39
C ALA A 138 -17.55 13.46 2.42
N ALA A 139 -18.10 12.39 1.83
CA ALA A 139 -19.54 12.12 1.86
C ALA A 139 -20.05 11.92 3.30
N ARG A 140 -19.27 11.24 4.15
CA ARG A 140 -19.62 11.02 5.56
C ARG A 140 -19.59 12.31 6.39
N HIS A 141 -18.59 13.17 6.18
CA HIS A 141 -18.54 14.48 6.85
C HIS A 141 -19.73 15.34 6.45
N HIS A 142 -20.06 15.39 5.15
CA HIS A 142 -21.22 16.15 4.69
C HIS A 142 -22.55 15.66 5.28
N ASN A 143 -22.73 14.35 5.43
CA ASN A 143 -23.94 13.79 6.05
C ASN A 143 -24.00 14.07 7.56
N ALA A 144 -22.87 13.91 8.27
CA ALA A 144 -22.79 14.17 9.71
C ALA A 144 -23.08 15.64 10.05
N ASP A 145 -22.55 16.58 9.26
CA ASP A 145 -22.81 18.02 9.40
C ASP A 145 -24.31 18.35 9.21
N ARG A 146 -24.99 17.66 8.29
CA ARG A 146 -26.44 17.83 8.05
C ARG A 146 -27.30 17.31 9.20
N GLU A 147 -26.84 16.28 9.89
CA GLU A 147 -27.51 15.67 11.03
C GLU A 147 -27.12 16.33 12.37
N GLY A 148 -26.19 17.29 12.35
CA GLY A 148 -25.67 17.94 13.56
C GLY A 148 -24.85 17.00 14.45
N LEU A 149 -24.33 15.91 13.87
CA LEU A 149 -23.58 14.88 14.59
C LEU A 149 -22.08 15.11 14.44
N TYR A 150 -21.36 15.09 15.56
CA TYR A 150 -19.90 15.02 15.56
C TYR A 150 -19.48 13.56 15.68
N LEU A 151 -19.14 12.92 14.56
CA LEU A 151 -18.61 11.55 14.56
C LEU A 151 -17.10 11.58 14.81
N THR A 152 -16.66 10.92 15.88
CA THR A 152 -15.23 10.63 16.05
C THR A 152 -14.80 9.49 15.13
N GLU A 153 -13.53 9.48 14.69
CA GLU A 153 -13.02 8.47 13.74
C GLU A 153 -13.19 7.03 14.24
N ARG A 154 -13.15 6.83 15.58
CA ARG A 154 -13.37 5.53 16.22
C ARG A 154 -14.81 5.03 16.03
N GLN A 155 -15.79 5.92 16.20
CA GLN A 155 -17.21 5.61 15.99
C GLN A 155 -17.50 5.27 14.53
N ILE A 156 -16.78 5.88 13.57
CA ILE A 156 -16.92 5.55 12.14
C ILE A 156 -16.44 4.11 11.85
N LEU A 157 -15.36 3.68 12.49
CA LEU A 157 -14.84 2.31 12.34
C LEU A 157 -15.79 1.29 12.97
N GLU A 158 -16.31 1.58 14.16
CA GLU A 158 -17.31 0.76 14.87
C GLU A 158 -18.63 0.67 14.08
N TRP A 159 -19.10 1.78 13.48
CA TRP A 159 -20.30 1.79 12.64
C TRP A 159 -20.13 0.92 11.38
N GLU A 160 -18.92 0.89 10.81
CA GLU A 160 -18.57 -0.01 9.70
C GLU A 160 -18.46 -1.49 10.08
N GLU A 161 -18.19 -1.80 11.36
CA GLU A 161 -18.33 -3.15 11.90
C GLU A 161 -19.80 -3.51 12.09
N GLY A 162 -20.59 -2.57 12.62
CA GLY A 162 -22.04 -2.72 12.80
C GLY A 162 -22.78 -2.98 11.49
N GLU A 163 -22.50 -2.22 10.42
CA GLU A 163 -23.11 -2.45 9.10
C GLU A 163 -22.67 -3.77 8.45
N ARG A 164 -21.45 -4.26 8.74
CA ARG A 164 -20.93 -5.54 8.19
C ARG A 164 -21.37 -6.76 9.00
N GLY A 165 -21.59 -6.60 10.31
CA GLY A 165 -22.12 -7.64 11.20
C GLY A 165 -23.65 -7.69 11.26
N GLY A 166 -24.31 -6.58 10.96
CA GLY A 166 -25.76 -6.39 11.00
C GLY A 166 -26.46 -6.92 9.75
N LEU A 167 -26.55 -8.25 9.64
CA LEU A 167 -27.69 -8.89 8.96
C LEU A 167 -28.88 -9.09 9.91
N ASP A 168 -28.81 -8.57 11.15
CA ASP A 168 -29.96 -8.38 12.04
C ASP A 168 -30.22 -6.88 12.26
N GLY A 169 -31.37 -6.39 11.80
CA GLY A 169 -31.64 -4.95 11.69
C GLY A 169 -31.94 -4.23 13.01
N SER A 170 -31.00 -4.17 13.96
CA SER A 170 -31.11 -3.31 15.15
C SER A 170 -29.95 -2.29 15.22
N PRO A 171 -30.24 -0.97 15.32
CA PRO A 171 -29.21 0.03 15.51
C PRO A 171 -28.70 -0.04 16.95
N VAL A 172 -27.45 -0.48 17.12
CA VAL A 172 -26.74 -0.44 18.40
C VAL A 172 -26.10 0.95 18.53
N ASP A 173 -26.60 1.73 19.50
CA ASP A 173 -26.12 3.03 19.97
C ASP A 173 -25.92 4.15 18.91
N ALA A 174 -26.94 5.00 18.79
CA ALA A 174 -26.86 6.24 18.01
C ALA A 174 -25.85 7.24 18.64
N PRO A 175 -25.14 8.05 17.82
CA PRO A 175 -24.20 9.06 18.30
C PRO A 175 -24.87 10.07 19.24
N ARG A 176 -24.18 10.42 20.35
CA ARG A 176 -24.70 11.39 21.33
C ARG A 176 -24.75 12.79 20.72
N THR A 177 -25.93 13.41 20.75
CA THR A 177 -26.13 14.82 20.40
C THR A 177 -25.41 15.73 21.39
N ALA A 178 -24.83 16.85 20.90
CA ALA A 178 -24.27 17.87 21.78
C ALA A 178 -25.37 18.47 22.70
N PRO A 179 -25.07 18.79 23.97
CA PRO A 179 -26.04 19.44 24.85
C PRO A 179 -26.37 20.86 24.34
N PRO A 180 -27.62 21.31 24.45
CA PRO A 180 -28.01 22.66 24.05
C PRO A 180 -27.30 23.71 24.93
N SER A 181 -26.84 24.79 24.30
CA SER A 181 -26.23 25.98 24.92
C SER A 181 -27.21 26.78 25.76
#